data_AF-A0A8J2LQT8-F1
#
_entry.id   AF-A0A8J2LQT8-F1
#
_cell.length_a   1.000
_cell.length_b   1.000
_cell.length_c   1.000
_cell.angle_alpha   90.00
_cell.angle_beta   90.00
_cell.angle_gamma   90.00
#
_symmetry.space_group_name_H-M   'P 1'
#
loop_
_entity.id
_entity.type
_entity.pdbx_description
1 polymer ?
#
loop_
_entity_poly.entity_id
_entity_poly.type
_entity_poly.pdbx_seq_one_letter_code
_entity_poly.pdbx_strand_id
1 'polypeptide(L)'
;MRTECTADGPIKTDDLHHLREGEIFVDSESGKKFRVRKTALPQHSIGGPHGVGDPNDRSLRRLEADVLIPDRMNERIQKVECRELLEGLTRCLRKKGSLIGMRKCQKELGQYEECQLAKFNDPWFRQKITDEYIKERAEYRRTGKNVMEKKWEEYCRYKKERGDWTDLSITNKVSNESS
;
A
#
# COMPACT_ATOMS: atom_id res chain seq x y z
N MET A 1 -33.30 -21.18 -49.61
CA MET A 1 -32.43 -21.69 -48.53
C MET A 1 -31.29 -20.70 -48.37
N ARG A 2 -31.26 -19.96 -47.26
CA ARG A 2 -30.17 -19.02 -46.94
C ARG A 2 -28.97 -19.83 -46.47
N THR A 3 -27.83 -19.64 -47.11
CA THR A 3 -26.54 -20.14 -46.64
C THR A 3 -26.15 -19.38 -45.37
N GLU A 4 -26.07 -20.09 -44.26
CA GLU A 4 -25.53 -19.60 -43.00
C GLU A 4 -24.02 -19.36 -43.16
N CYS A 5 -23.56 -18.15 -42.85
CA CYS A 5 -22.14 -17.85 -42.76
C CYS A 5 -21.64 -18.42 -41.43
N THR A 6 -20.88 -19.53 -41.47
CA THR A 6 -20.06 -19.97 -40.35
C THR A 6 -18.91 -18.97 -40.18
N ALA A 7 -19.05 -18.08 -39.19
CA ALA A 7 -18.04 -17.08 -38.87
C ALA A 7 -16.95 -17.66 -37.96
N ASP A 8 -16.23 -18.66 -38.44
CA ASP A 8 -14.96 -19.09 -37.82
C ASP A 8 -13.83 -18.30 -38.48
N GLY A 9 -13.70 -17.04 -38.07
CA GLY A 9 -12.59 -16.16 -38.44
C GLY A 9 -11.72 -15.82 -37.23
N PRO A 10 -10.44 -15.50 -37.42
CA PRO A 10 -9.54 -15.10 -36.33
C PRO A 10 -10.12 -13.89 -35.61
N ILE A 11 -10.02 -13.89 -34.27
CA ILE A 11 -10.58 -12.87 -33.39
C ILE A 11 -9.97 -11.51 -33.77
N LYS A 12 -10.71 -10.76 -34.59
CA LYS A 12 -10.43 -9.35 -34.86
C LYS A 12 -10.95 -8.58 -33.66
N THR A 13 -10.02 -8.17 -32.80
CA THR A 13 -10.21 -7.31 -31.62
C THR A 13 -10.78 -8.03 -30.40
N ASP A 14 -10.46 -7.52 -29.21
CA ASP A 14 -10.62 -8.10 -27.86
C ASP A 14 -12.07 -8.43 -27.43
N ASP A 15 -12.92 -8.97 -28.31
CA ASP A 15 -14.29 -9.32 -28.01
C ASP A 15 -14.37 -10.67 -27.26
N LEU A 16 -14.33 -10.56 -25.94
CA LEU A 16 -14.42 -11.69 -25.02
C LEU A 16 -15.87 -12.02 -24.58
N HIS A 17 -16.90 -11.48 -25.23
CA HIS A 17 -18.30 -11.64 -24.79
C HIS A 17 -18.77 -13.10 -24.79
N HIS A 18 -18.40 -13.86 -25.81
CA HIS A 18 -18.86 -15.25 -26.00
C HIS A 18 -18.10 -16.27 -25.15
N LEU A 19 -16.95 -15.89 -24.60
CA LEU A 19 -16.13 -16.77 -23.78
C LEU A 19 -16.55 -16.69 -22.31
N ARG A 20 -16.42 -17.80 -21.58
CA ARG A 20 -16.70 -17.85 -20.14
C ARG A 20 -15.51 -17.35 -19.33
N GLU A 21 -15.78 -16.83 -18.13
CA GLU A 21 -14.73 -16.45 -17.19
C GLU A 21 -13.81 -17.66 -16.91
N GLY A 22 -12.51 -17.49 -17.12
CA GLY A 22 -11.51 -18.52 -16.91
C GLY A 22 -11.29 -19.50 -18.07
N GLU A 23 -12.01 -19.37 -19.18
CA GLU A 23 -11.80 -20.16 -20.41
C GLU A 23 -10.41 -19.89 -21.01
N ILE A 24 -9.78 -20.92 -21.59
CA ILE A 24 -8.47 -20.77 -22.23
C ILE A 24 -8.68 -20.58 -23.73
N PHE A 25 -8.41 -19.38 -24.20
CA PHE A 25 -8.35 -19.05 -25.62
C PHE A 25 -6.93 -19.25 -26.13
N VAL A 26 -6.77 -19.87 -27.30
CA VAL A 26 -5.48 -20.01 -27.98
C VAL A 26 -5.49 -19.06 -29.17
N ASP A 27 -4.59 -18.10 -29.16
CA ASP A 27 -4.47 -17.14 -30.25
C ASP A 27 -4.00 -17.85 -31.52
N SER A 28 -4.75 -17.69 -32.61
CA SER A 28 -4.51 -18.40 -33.87
C SER A 28 -3.24 -17.93 -34.57
N GLU A 29 -2.79 -16.69 -34.32
CA GLU A 29 -1.62 -16.10 -34.98
C GLU A 29 -0.32 -16.38 -34.20
N SER A 30 -0.34 -16.20 -32.88
CA SER A 30 0.85 -16.35 -32.02
C SER A 30 0.95 -17.71 -31.33
N GLY A 31 -0.11 -18.52 -31.35
CA GLY A 31 -0.18 -19.80 -30.63
C GLY A 31 -0.17 -19.68 -29.10
N LYS A 32 -0.24 -18.45 -28.57
CA LYS A 32 -0.20 -18.18 -27.14
C LYS A 32 -1.56 -18.49 -26.51
N LYS A 33 -1.51 -19.10 -25.32
CA LYS A 33 -2.70 -19.42 -24.53
C LYS A 33 -3.00 -18.28 -23.57
N PHE A 34 -4.18 -17.70 -23.66
CA PHE A 34 -4.68 -16.66 -22.79
C PHE A 34 -5.86 -17.16 -21.97
N ARG A 35 -5.90 -16.81 -20.69
CA ARG A 35 -7.04 -17.11 -19.82
C ARG A 35 -7.98 -15.91 -19.82
N VAL A 36 -9.23 -16.14 -20.21
CA VAL A 36 -10.27 -15.11 -20.31
C VAL A 36 -10.60 -14.56 -18.93
N ARG A 37 -10.57 -13.23 -18.81
CA ARG A 37 -10.96 -12.47 -17.62
C ARG A 37 -11.91 -11.36 -18.04
N LYS A 38 -13.12 -11.32 -17.48
CA LYS A 38 -14.15 -10.32 -17.78
C LYS A 38 -14.00 -9.04 -16.96
N THR A 39 -12.94 -8.92 -16.16
CA THR A 39 -12.70 -7.75 -15.32
C THR A 39 -12.07 -6.61 -16.11
N ALA A 40 -12.60 -5.39 -15.98
CA ALA A 40 -12.02 -4.20 -16.60
C ALA A 40 -10.65 -3.80 -16.02
N LEU A 41 -10.26 -4.38 -14.88
CA LEU A 41 -9.00 -4.09 -14.20
C LEU A 41 -7.91 -5.09 -14.64
N PRO A 42 -6.64 -4.65 -14.72
CA PRO A 42 -5.53 -5.52 -15.11
C PRO A 42 -5.31 -6.71 -14.17
N GLN A 43 -4.81 -7.82 -14.70
CA GLN A 43 -4.55 -9.05 -13.94
C GLN A 43 -3.59 -8.83 -12.74
N HIS A 44 -2.60 -7.95 -12.86
CA HIS A 44 -1.69 -7.63 -11.75
C HIS A 44 -2.37 -6.85 -10.62
N SER A 45 -3.56 -6.28 -10.87
CA SER A 45 -4.33 -5.49 -9.90
C SER A 45 -5.39 -6.29 -9.14
N ILE A 46 -5.85 -7.44 -9.65
CA ILE A 46 -6.84 -8.33 -9.01
C ILE A 46 -6.27 -9.75 -8.74
N GLY A 47 -5.06 -10.05 -9.23
CA GLY A 47 -4.41 -11.34 -9.05
C GLY A 47 -3.79 -11.56 -7.68
N GLY A 48 -2.84 -12.49 -7.62
CA GLY A 48 -2.09 -12.82 -6.41
C GLY A 48 -2.81 -13.78 -5.46
N PRO A 49 -2.11 -14.24 -4.41
CA PRO A 49 -2.61 -15.29 -3.51
C PRO A 49 -3.83 -14.86 -2.69
N HIS A 50 -4.02 -13.56 -2.48
CA HIS A 50 -5.14 -12.99 -1.72
C HIS A 50 -6.07 -12.11 -2.56
N GLY A 51 -5.95 -12.12 -3.89
CA GLY A 51 -6.81 -11.32 -4.79
C GLY A 51 -6.63 -9.80 -4.70
N VAL A 52 -5.55 -9.34 -4.06
CA VAL A 52 -5.23 -7.91 -3.84
C VAL A 52 -4.08 -7.41 -4.74
N GLY A 53 -3.74 -8.19 -5.76
CA GLY A 53 -2.71 -7.91 -6.75
C GLY A 53 -1.47 -8.80 -6.63
N ASP A 54 -0.62 -8.74 -7.64
CA ASP A 54 0.61 -9.54 -7.73
C ASP A 54 1.68 -9.04 -6.73
N PRO A 55 2.20 -9.89 -5.82
CA PRO A 55 3.29 -9.53 -4.91
C PRO A 55 4.59 -9.08 -5.61
N ASN A 56 4.83 -9.51 -6.85
CA ASN A 56 6.05 -9.19 -7.58
C ASN A 56 5.91 -7.95 -8.48
N ASP A 57 4.69 -7.41 -8.60
CA ASP A 57 4.45 -6.19 -9.36
C ASP A 57 5.08 -4.98 -8.65
N ARG A 58 6.01 -4.33 -9.35
CA ARG A 58 6.73 -3.12 -8.91
C ARG A 58 6.20 -1.82 -9.51
N SER A 59 5.15 -1.88 -10.33
CA SER A 59 4.55 -0.68 -10.91
C SER A 59 3.88 0.17 -9.83
N LEU A 60 3.93 1.49 -10.02
CA LEU A 60 3.20 2.44 -9.18
C LEU A 60 1.91 2.84 -9.88
N ARG A 61 0.81 2.80 -9.13
CA ARG A 61 -0.45 3.41 -9.55
C ARG A 61 -0.33 4.92 -9.40
N ARG A 62 -1.13 5.66 -10.16
CA ARG A 62 -1.15 7.13 -10.09
C ARG A 62 -1.37 7.65 -8.67
N LEU A 63 -2.33 7.08 -7.94
CA LEU A 63 -2.58 7.45 -6.54
C LEU A 63 -1.35 7.20 -5.63
N GLU A 64 -0.61 6.11 -5.88
CA GLU A 64 0.58 5.77 -5.10
C GLU A 64 1.71 6.76 -5.37
N ALA A 65 1.94 7.08 -6.65
CA ALA A 65 2.99 7.99 -7.09
C ALA A 65 2.72 9.46 -6.72
N ASP A 66 1.47 9.91 -6.86
CA ASP A 66 1.08 11.32 -6.76
C ASP A 66 0.65 11.72 -5.34
N VAL A 67 0.18 10.77 -4.51
CA VAL A 67 -0.38 11.05 -3.18
C VAL A 67 0.34 10.26 -2.09
N LEU A 68 0.30 8.92 -2.13
CA LEU A 68 0.77 8.12 -1.00
C LEU A 68 2.28 8.22 -0.74
N ILE A 69 3.10 8.18 -1.78
CA ILE A 69 4.56 8.32 -1.64
C ILE A 69 4.92 9.74 -1.16
N PRO A 70 4.42 10.83 -1.77
CA PRO A 70 4.59 12.19 -1.24
C PRO A 70 4.16 12.36 0.22
N ASP A 71 3.02 11.79 0.62
CA ASP A 71 2.54 11.87 2.01
C ASP A 71 3.50 11.17 2.96
N ARG A 72 3.98 9.98 2.60
CA ARG A 72 4.99 9.24 3.38
C ARG A 72 6.34 9.97 3.45
N MET A 73 6.76 10.61 2.35
CA MET A 73 7.94 11.46 2.33
C MET A 73 7.78 12.61 3.35
N ASN A 74 6.65 13.31 3.33
CA ASN A 74 6.36 14.39 4.26
C ASN A 74 6.33 13.91 5.72
N GLU A 75 5.69 12.79 6.00
CA GLU A 75 5.68 12.18 7.33
C GLU A 75 7.11 11.87 7.82
N ARG A 76 7.94 11.29 6.94
CA ARG A 76 9.33 10.97 7.25
C ARG A 76 10.17 12.22 7.48
N ILE A 77 9.99 13.25 6.65
CA ILE A 77 10.65 14.55 6.77
C ILE A 77 10.34 15.17 8.13
N GLN A 78 9.08 15.18 8.55
CA GLN A 78 8.66 15.77 9.82
C GLN A 78 9.16 14.98 11.03
N LYS A 79 9.03 13.64 10.99
CA LYS A 79 9.34 12.78 12.13
C LYS A 79 10.82 12.51 12.32
N VAL A 80 11.61 12.55 11.25
CA VAL A 80 13.02 12.12 11.30
C VAL A 80 13.96 13.15 10.69
N GLU A 81 13.84 13.46 9.40
CA GLU A 81 14.88 14.21 8.67
C GLU A 81 15.03 15.66 9.18
N CYS A 82 13.92 16.38 9.32
CA CYS A 82 13.87 17.79 9.74
C CYS A 82 13.30 17.94 11.17
N ARG A 83 13.33 16.87 11.98
CA ARG A 83 12.73 16.85 13.33
C ARG A 83 13.28 17.95 14.22
N GLU A 84 14.60 18.14 14.22
CA GLU A 84 15.26 19.11 15.11
C GLU A 84 14.87 20.56 14.79
N LEU A 85 14.76 20.87 13.49
CA LEU A 85 14.32 22.19 13.01
C LEU A 85 12.84 22.43 13.34
N LEU A 86 12.00 21.40 13.16
CA LEU A 86 10.59 21.45 13.54
C LEU A 86 10.41 21.67 15.05
N GLU A 87 11.21 20.99 15.88
CA GLU A 87 11.22 21.21 17.31
C GLU A 87 11.73 22.62 17.67
N GLY A 88 12.74 23.14 16.95
CA GLY A 88 13.23 24.51 17.10
C GLY A 88 12.13 25.55 16.85
N LEU A 89 11.43 25.41 15.72
CA LEU A 89 10.27 26.23 15.38
C LEU A 89 9.16 26.11 16.45
N THR A 90 8.82 24.88 16.85
CA THR A 90 7.81 24.64 17.89
C THR A 90 8.19 25.30 19.22
N ARG A 91 9.47 25.25 19.62
CA ARG A 91 9.96 25.94 20.82
C ARG A 91 9.83 27.45 20.70
N CYS A 92 10.12 28.03 19.54
CA CYS A 92 9.96 29.47 19.32
C CYS A 92 8.48 29.88 19.41
N LEU A 93 7.59 29.16 18.73
CA LEU A 93 6.14 29.41 18.74
C LEU A 93 5.56 29.32 20.15
N ARG A 94 5.96 28.32 20.93
CA ARG A 94 5.56 28.17 22.34
C ARG A 94 6.03 29.33 23.22
N LYS A 95 7.25 29.85 23.00
CA LYS A 95 7.82 30.97 23.78
C LYS A 95 7.19 32.33 23.46
N LYS A 96 6.82 32.57 22.19
CA LYS A 96 6.32 33.88 21.73
C LYS A 96 4.79 33.98 21.70
N GLY A 97 4.09 32.85 21.81
CA GLY A 97 2.64 32.73 21.69
C GLY A 97 2.19 32.72 20.22
N SER A 98 1.17 31.91 19.89
CA SER A 98 0.82 31.58 18.50
C SER A 98 0.46 32.79 17.62
N LEU A 99 -0.18 33.82 18.18
CA LEU A 99 -0.61 35.03 17.44
C LEU A 99 0.57 35.89 16.92
N ILE A 100 1.66 35.98 17.69
CA ILE A 100 2.82 36.84 17.35
C ILE A 100 4.02 35.98 16.92
N GLY A 101 4.03 34.70 17.32
CA GLY A 101 5.08 33.73 17.06
C GLY A 101 5.36 33.53 15.57
N MET A 102 4.32 33.48 14.72
CA MET A 102 4.55 33.32 13.27
C MET A 102 5.40 34.43 12.68
N ARG A 103 5.25 35.69 13.14
CA ARG A 103 6.07 36.81 12.66
C ARG A 103 7.46 36.84 13.29
N LYS A 104 7.58 36.45 14.57
CA LYS A 104 8.85 36.50 15.31
C LYS A 104 9.75 35.28 15.09
N CYS A 105 9.19 34.15 14.64
CA CYS A 105 9.88 32.89 14.41
C CYS A 105 10.12 32.61 12.91
N GLN A 106 10.16 33.66 12.08
CA GLN A 106 10.38 33.55 10.63
C GLN A 106 11.72 32.91 10.29
N LYS A 107 12.73 33.11 11.13
CA LYS A 107 14.05 32.49 10.94
C LYS A 107 13.98 30.97 11.10
N GLU A 108 13.40 30.50 12.20
CA GLU A 108 13.21 29.07 12.45
C GLU A 108 12.29 28.42 11.42
N LEU A 109 11.27 29.15 10.96
CA LEU A 109 10.37 28.70 9.90
C LEU A 109 11.13 28.54 8.58
N GLY A 110 11.91 29.53 8.15
CA GLY A 110 12.69 29.47 6.91
C GLY A 110 13.69 28.31 6.90
N GLN A 111 14.37 28.05 8.02
CA GLN A 111 15.27 26.90 8.15
C GLN A 111 14.52 25.57 8.00
N TYR A 112 13.35 25.45 8.61
CA TYR A 112 12.52 24.26 8.50
C TYR A 112 11.99 24.05 7.07
N GLU A 113 11.47 25.10 6.43
CA GLU A 113 10.99 25.07 5.05
C GLU A 113 12.10 24.71 4.06
N GLU A 114 13.31 25.26 4.24
CA GLU A 114 14.48 24.92 3.43
C GLU A 114 14.83 23.43 3.54
N CYS A 115 14.82 22.88 4.76
CA CYS A 115 15.06 21.45 4.98
C CYS A 115 13.97 20.58 4.33
N GLN A 116 12.70 20.96 4.48
CA GLN A 116 11.59 20.23 3.86
C GLN A 116 11.73 20.22 2.34
N LEU A 117 11.97 21.38 1.73
CA LEU A 117 12.09 21.52 0.28
C LEU A 117 13.30 20.74 -0.25
N ALA A 118 14.44 20.82 0.43
CA ALA A 118 15.65 20.09 0.04
C ALA A 118 15.43 18.58 0.04
N LYS A 119 14.77 18.04 1.08
CA LYS A 119 14.48 16.59 1.18
C LYS A 119 13.38 16.15 0.23
N PHE A 120 12.32 16.94 0.06
CA PHE A 120 11.21 16.58 -0.81
C PHE A 120 11.63 16.53 -2.29
N ASN A 121 12.57 17.39 -2.69
CA ASN A 121 13.11 17.42 -4.04
C ASN A 121 14.26 16.45 -4.28
N ASP A 122 14.72 15.71 -3.26
CA ASP A 122 15.80 14.72 -3.39
C ASP A 122 15.26 13.43 -4.07
N PRO A 123 15.73 13.11 -5.30
CA PRO A 123 15.28 11.90 -6.01
C PRO A 123 15.64 10.61 -5.28
N TRP A 124 16.78 10.57 -4.57
CA TRP A 124 17.21 9.39 -3.82
C TRP A 124 16.33 9.16 -2.60
N PHE A 125 15.93 10.24 -1.93
CA PHE A 125 14.97 10.18 -0.83
C PHE A 125 13.62 9.64 -1.32
N ARG A 126 13.10 10.17 -2.44
CA ARG A 126 11.86 9.65 -3.04
C ARG A 126 11.97 8.17 -3.40
N GLN A 127 13.09 7.75 -4.00
CA GLN A 127 13.31 6.35 -4.36
C GLN A 127 13.32 5.44 -3.14
N LYS A 128 14.02 5.83 -2.07
CA LYS A 128 14.05 5.06 -0.82
C LYS A 128 12.66 4.85 -0.24
N ILE A 129 11.85 5.91 -0.13
CA ILE A 129 10.47 5.81 0.38
C ILE A 129 9.59 4.96 -0.54
N THR A 130 9.81 5.06 -1.85
CA THR A 130 9.12 4.23 -2.85
C THR A 130 9.45 2.74 -2.67
N ASP A 131 10.72 2.40 -2.47
CA ASP A 131 11.15 1.02 -2.27
C ASP A 131 10.60 0.44 -0.96
N GLU A 132 10.58 1.23 0.12
CA GLU A 132 9.94 0.88 1.39
C GLU A 132 8.43 0.60 1.18
N TYR A 133 7.73 1.49 0.46
CA TYR A 133 6.32 1.31 0.13
C TYR A 133 6.05 0.05 -0.71
N ILE A 134 6.84 -0.19 -1.77
CA ILE A 134 6.69 -1.37 -2.63
C ILE A 134 6.93 -2.65 -1.83
N LYS A 135 7.92 -2.66 -0.93
CA LYS A 135 8.19 -3.80 -0.06
C LYS A 135 7.01 -4.11 0.84
N GLU A 136 6.45 -3.11 1.53
CA GLU A 136 5.27 -3.28 2.38
C GLU A 136 4.06 -3.77 1.59
N ARG A 137 3.83 -3.20 0.41
CA ARG A 137 2.75 -3.61 -0.50
C ARG A 137 2.92 -5.06 -0.96
N ALA A 138 4.13 -5.45 -1.34
CA ALA A 138 4.44 -6.82 -1.75
C ALA A 138 4.21 -7.82 -0.61
N GLU A 139 4.57 -7.44 0.63
CA GLU A 139 4.30 -8.26 1.81
C GLU A 139 2.80 -8.40 2.07
N TYR A 140 2.04 -7.31 2.02
CA TYR A 140 0.58 -7.35 2.16
C TYR A 140 -0.06 -8.24 1.10
N ARG A 141 0.36 -8.10 -0.17
CA ARG A 141 -0.13 -8.95 -1.26
C ARG A 141 0.23 -10.42 -1.08
N ARG A 142 1.37 -10.73 -0.44
CA ARG A 142 1.83 -12.10 -0.18
C ARG A 142 1.12 -12.74 1.02
N THR A 143 0.88 -11.99 2.10
CA THR A 143 0.39 -12.56 3.37
C THR A 143 -1.04 -12.18 3.72
N GLY A 144 -1.62 -11.20 3.03
CA GLY A 144 -2.95 -10.64 3.33
C GLY A 144 -3.00 -9.81 4.62
N LYS A 145 -1.86 -9.55 5.26
CA LYS A 145 -1.76 -8.91 6.58
C LYS A 145 -1.08 -7.56 6.49
N ASN A 146 -1.71 -6.55 7.06
CA ASN A 146 -1.15 -5.20 7.15
C ASN A 146 -0.07 -5.11 8.26
N VAL A 147 0.64 -3.99 8.30
CA VAL A 147 1.73 -3.76 9.26
C VAL A 147 1.25 -3.84 10.72
N MET A 148 0.03 -3.36 11.00
CA MET A 148 -0.54 -3.39 12.35
C MET A 148 -0.88 -4.82 12.79
N GLU A 149 -1.47 -5.62 11.90
CA GLU A 149 -1.78 -7.02 12.16
C GLU A 149 -0.51 -7.83 12.43
N LYS A 150 0.56 -7.61 11.64
CA LYS A 150 1.85 -8.26 11.91
C LYS A 150 2.40 -7.88 13.29
N LYS A 151 2.41 -6.59 13.63
CA LYS A 151 2.86 -6.12 14.95
C LYS A 151 2.02 -6.70 16.09
N TRP A 152 0.72 -6.82 15.89
CA TRP A 152 -0.18 -7.45 16.86
C TRP A 152 0.15 -8.92 17.05
N GLU A 153 0.35 -9.68 15.97
CA GLU A 153 0.75 -11.08 16.03
C GLU A 153 2.10 -11.29 16.72
N GLU A 154 3.08 -10.43 16.42
CA GLU A 154 4.38 -10.41 17.10
C GLU A 154 4.25 -10.13 18.59
N TYR A 155 3.41 -9.15 18.95
CA TYR A 155 3.12 -8.81 20.34
C TYR A 155 2.41 -9.97 21.08
N CYS A 156 1.41 -10.59 20.46
CA CYS A 156 0.74 -11.77 21.00
C CYS A 156 1.72 -12.92 21.20
N ARG A 157 2.61 -13.17 20.23
CA ARG A 157 3.66 -14.20 20.34
C ARG A 157 4.60 -13.90 21.50
N TYR A 158 5.10 -12.67 21.60
CA TYR A 158 5.95 -12.21 22.70
C TYR A 158 5.29 -12.41 24.08
N LYS A 159 4.01 -12.06 24.20
CA LYS A 159 3.24 -12.24 25.45
C LYS A 159 3.05 -13.72 25.81
N LYS A 160 2.84 -14.58 24.82
CA LYS A 160 2.71 -16.02 25.00
C LYS A 160 4.02 -16.65 25.47
N GLU A 161 5.16 -16.27 24.89
CA GLU A 161 6.49 -16.75 25.28
C GLU A 161 6.86 -16.38 26.72
N ARG A 162 6.37 -15.23 27.22
CA ARG A 162 6.61 -14.79 28.60
C ARG A 162 5.69 -15.41 29.65
N GLY A 163 4.65 -16.15 29.25
CA GLY A 163 3.66 -16.71 30.17
C GLY A 163 2.64 -15.71 30.73
N ASP A 164 2.62 -14.47 30.22
CA ASP A 164 1.66 -13.42 30.61
C ASP A 164 0.30 -13.56 29.89
N TRP A 165 0.12 -14.59 29.06
CA TRP A 165 -1.05 -14.73 28.21
C TRP A 165 -2.11 -15.62 28.87
N THR A 166 -3.06 -14.98 29.56
CA THR A 166 -4.30 -15.63 29.99
C THR A 166 -5.23 -15.79 28.79
N ASP A 167 -5.47 -17.03 28.38
CA ASP A 167 -6.41 -17.35 27.32
C ASP A 167 -7.84 -17.07 27.81
N LEU A 168 -8.46 -16.00 27.30
CA LEU A 168 -9.83 -15.60 27.64
C LEU A 168 -10.89 -16.66 27.26
N SER A 169 -10.53 -17.67 26.45
CA SER A 169 -11.39 -18.81 26.18
C SER A 169 -11.44 -19.80 27.35
N ILE A 170 -10.40 -19.83 28.20
CA ILE A 170 -10.33 -20.70 29.39
C ILE A 170 -11.17 -20.11 30.52
N THR A 171 -11.18 -18.78 30.70
CA THR A 171 -11.96 -18.11 31.75
C THR A 171 -13.48 -18.26 31.57
N ASN A 172 -13.95 -18.37 30.33
CA ASN A 172 -15.37 -18.60 30.01
C ASN A 172 -15.81 -20.06 30.14
N LYS A 173 -14.87 -21.03 30.14
CA LYS A 173 -15.17 -22.44 30.41
C LYS A 173 -15.40 -22.71 31.90
N VAL A 174 -14.55 -22.13 32.75
CA VAL A 174 -14.64 -22.29 34.22
C VAL A 174 -15.93 -21.70 34.79
N SER A 175 -16.45 -20.63 34.18
CA SER A 175 -17.70 -19.99 34.60
C SER A 175 -18.97 -20.72 34.13
N ASN A 176 -18.90 -21.51 33.06
CA ASN A 176 -20.03 -22.29 32.55
C ASN A 176 -20.08 -23.75 33.05
N GLU A 177 -19.01 -24.27 33.66
CA GLU A 177 -19.00 -25.57 34.35
C GLU A 177 -19.37 -25.46 35.84
N SER A 178 -19.63 -24.24 36.33
CA SER A 178 -20.01 -23.93 37.71
C SER A 178 -21.50 -23.55 37.88
N SER A 179 -22.36 -23.88 36.91
CA SER A 179 -23.83 -23.73 36.99
C SER A 179 -24.54 -25.05 36.68
#